data_AF-A0A852X861-F1
#
_entry.id   AF-A0A852X861-F1
#
_cell.length_a   1.000
_cell.length_b   1.000
_cell.length_c   1.000
_cell.angle_alpha   90.00
_cell.angle_beta   90.00
_cell.angle_gamma   90.00
#
_symmetry.space_group_name_H-M   'P 1'
#
loop_
_entity.id
_entity.type
_entity.pdbx_description
1 polymer ?
#
loop_
_entity_poly.entity_id
_entity_poly.type
_entity_poly.pdbx_seq_one_letter_code
_entity_poly.pdbx_strand_id
1 'polypeptide(L)'
;MTRRLLLALALLTMLTAGCSVQVGGEDGATSGSGENSSFTEAGVARIEDEGRAVLDLREAGLSAQDLGAADGERLRDLDVEDAADPVTLVVRGSQGDLEVEARSIRCLVGPEGQIDSVAVFHRAPDQEALLAALEEIGGTVGADTTRVDSFAGSVRSQPEQERDVWGNGADALGFDVGLHPVYAPDADAQVLELQLTPPR
;
A
#
# COMPACT_ATOMS: atom_id res chain seq x y z
N MET A 1 -59.61 -62.44 -30.41
CA MET A 1 -60.42 -61.21 -30.29
C MET A 1 -59.79 -60.36 -29.19
N THR A 2 -58.90 -59.41 -29.52
CA THR A 2 -59.14 -57.92 -29.58
C THR A 2 -59.55 -57.35 -28.21
N ARG A 3 -58.81 -56.47 -27.50
CA ARG A 3 -58.22 -55.13 -27.80
C ARG A 3 -57.14 -54.82 -26.73
N ARG A 4 -55.90 -54.36 -27.00
CA ARG A 4 -55.37 -52.99 -27.29
C ARG A 4 -55.79 -51.87 -26.31
N LEU A 5 -54.81 -51.37 -25.52
CA LEU A 5 -54.60 -49.97 -25.07
C LEU A 5 -53.13 -49.89 -24.54
N LEU A 6 -52.13 -49.39 -25.27
CA LEU A 6 -51.67 -47.99 -25.40
C LEU A 6 -51.64 -47.19 -24.08
N LEU A 7 -50.43 -46.95 -23.55
CA LEU A 7 -49.88 -45.59 -23.46
C LEU A 7 -48.36 -45.65 -23.27
N ALA A 8 -47.64 -45.03 -24.20
CA ALA A 8 -46.23 -44.70 -24.09
C ALA A 8 -46.10 -43.38 -23.31
N LEU A 9 -45.09 -43.27 -22.46
CA LEU A 9 -44.50 -41.97 -22.14
C LEU A 9 -43.01 -42.16 -21.90
N ALA A 10 -42.24 -41.81 -22.93
CA ALA A 10 -40.81 -41.57 -22.83
C ALA A 10 -40.61 -40.25 -22.09
N LEU A 11 -39.79 -40.24 -21.03
CA LEU A 11 -39.24 -38.99 -20.49
C LEU A 11 -37.73 -38.99 -20.63
N LEU A 12 -37.34 -38.39 -21.75
CA LEU A 12 -36.25 -37.44 -21.93
C LEU A 12 -35.14 -37.41 -20.85
N THR A 13 -34.00 -37.97 -21.24
CA THR A 13 -32.67 -37.66 -20.70
C THR A 13 -32.34 -36.18 -20.89
N MET A 14 -32.38 -35.38 -19.82
CA MET A 14 -31.66 -34.09 -19.80
C MET A 14 -30.22 -34.35 -19.38
N LEU A 15 -29.36 -34.53 -20.39
CA LEU A 15 -27.94 -34.23 -20.29
C LEU A 15 -27.82 -32.70 -20.15
N THR A 16 -27.81 -32.20 -18.91
CA THR A 16 -27.23 -30.88 -18.65
C THR A 16 -25.73 -31.03 -18.80
N ALA A 17 -25.26 -30.89 -20.05
CA ALA A 17 -23.95 -30.35 -20.33
C ALA A 17 -23.90 -28.97 -19.66
N GLY A 18 -23.51 -28.95 -18.40
CA GLY A 18 -23.06 -27.75 -17.74
C GLY A 18 -21.80 -27.33 -18.47
N CYS A 19 -21.96 -26.48 -19.48
CA CYS A 19 -20.93 -25.52 -19.81
C CYS A 19 -20.68 -24.76 -18.52
N SER A 20 -19.69 -25.19 -17.73
CA SER A 20 -19.01 -24.30 -16.82
C SER A 20 -18.37 -23.25 -17.74
N VAL A 21 -19.12 -22.19 -18.00
CA VAL A 21 -18.55 -20.93 -18.43
C VAL A 21 -17.64 -20.55 -17.28
N GLN A 22 -16.35 -20.84 -17.42
CA GLN A 22 -15.31 -20.04 -16.78
C GLN A 22 -15.52 -18.64 -17.33
N VAL A 23 -16.38 -17.90 -16.65
CA VAL A 23 -16.31 -16.44 -16.63
C VAL A 23 -14.92 -16.21 -16.08
N GLY A 24 -13.99 -15.86 -16.96
CA GLY A 24 -12.73 -15.26 -16.55
C GLY A 24 -13.13 -14.02 -15.77
N GLY A 25 -13.17 -14.16 -14.45
CA GLY A 25 -13.14 -13.02 -13.57
C GLY A 25 -11.80 -12.35 -13.82
N GLU A 26 -11.84 -11.08 -14.17
CA GLU A 26 -10.72 -10.17 -14.06
C GLU A 26 -10.39 -9.97 -12.57
N ASP A 27 -10.18 -11.07 -11.84
CA ASP A 27 -9.66 -11.05 -10.49
C ASP A 27 -8.18 -10.67 -10.65
N GLY A 28 -7.91 -9.36 -10.60
CA GLY A 28 -6.55 -8.82 -10.64
C GLY A 28 -5.63 -9.54 -9.66
N ALA A 29 -4.32 -9.48 -9.91
CA ALA A 29 -3.35 -10.15 -9.04
C ALA A 29 -3.51 -9.67 -7.59
N THR A 30 -3.80 -10.58 -6.66
CA THR A 30 -3.95 -10.23 -5.24
C THR A 30 -2.60 -10.19 -4.49
N SER A 31 -1.51 -10.57 -5.16
CA SER A 31 -0.13 -10.47 -4.71
C SER A 31 0.74 -9.96 -5.85
N GLY A 32 1.77 -9.18 -5.55
CA GLY A 32 2.79 -8.76 -6.51
C GLY A 32 3.73 -9.91 -6.86
N SER A 33 4.88 -9.57 -7.44
CA SER A 33 5.99 -10.51 -7.64
C SER A 33 6.79 -10.69 -6.33
N GLY A 34 7.37 -11.88 -6.17
CA GLY A 34 8.16 -12.20 -4.97
C GLY A 34 7.35 -12.10 -3.68
N GLU A 35 7.80 -11.25 -2.76
CA GLU A 35 7.16 -10.99 -1.45
C GLU A 35 6.32 -9.69 -1.43
N ASN A 36 6.24 -8.97 -2.56
CA ASN A 36 5.52 -7.69 -2.63
C ASN A 36 4.00 -7.88 -2.61
N SER A 37 3.31 -6.98 -1.91
CA SER A 37 1.86 -6.82 -2.05
C SER A 37 1.52 -6.22 -3.42
N SER A 38 0.36 -6.60 -3.97
CA SER A 38 -0.11 -5.98 -5.21
C SER A 38 -0.87 -4.70 -4.94
N PHE A 39 -0.60 -3.68 -5.75
CA PHE A 39 -1.34 -2.43 -5.79
C PHE A 39 -2.25 -2.35 -7.04
N THR A 40 -2.82 -3.48 -7.46
CA THR A 40 -3.99 -3.51 -8.37
C THR A 40 -5.28 -3.28 -7.57
N GLU A 41 -6.43 -3.14 -8.22
CA GLU A 41 -7.72 -3.03 -7.51
C GLU A 41 -7.97 -4.23 -6.57
N ALA A 42 -7.76 -5.46 -7.05
CA ALA A 42 -7.91 -6.67 -6.26
C ALA A 42 -6.84 -6.80 -5.16
N GLY A 43 -5.61 -6.36 -5.44
CA GLY A 43 -4.52 -6.32 -4.47
C GLY A 43 -4.79 -5.35 -3.33
N VAL A 44 -5.23 -4.13 -3.63
CA VAL A 44 -5.60 -3.11 -2.64
C VAL A 44 -6.76 -3.60 -1.78
N ALA A 45 -7.82 -4.15 -2.38
CA ALA A 45 -8.94 -4.73 -1.62
C ALA A 45 -8.49 -5.84 -0.64
N ARG A 46 -7.49 -6.62 -1.02
CA ARG A 46 -6.91 -7.64 -0.14
C ARG A 46 -6.06 -7.04 0.99
N ILE A 47 -5.25 -6.02 0.69
CA ILE A 47 -4.48 -5.29 1.71
C ILE A 47 -5.41 -4.68 2.75
N GLU A 48 -6.54 -4.10 2.31
CA GLU A 48 -7.58 -3.53 3.18
C GLU A 48 -8.21 -4.60 4.10
N ASP A 49 -8.54 -5.78 3.57
CA ASP A 49 -9.10 -6.89 4.35
C ASP A 49 -8.08 -7.51 5.34
N GLU A 50 -6.84 -7.70 4.90
CA GLU A 50 -5.77 -8.28 5.73
C GLU A 50 -5.15 -7.29 6.71
N GLY A 51 -5.36 -5.98 6.50
CA GLY A 51 -4.75 -4.92 7.30
C GLY A 51 -3.24 -4.81 7.15
N ARG A 52 -2.66 -5.37 6.07
CA ARG A 52 -1.20 -5.51 5.92
C ARG A 52 -0.73 -5.38 4.47
N ALA A 53 0.35 -4.62 4.27
CA ALA A 53 1.08 -4.52 3.02
C ALA A 53 2.57 -4.83 3.21
N VAL A 54 3.21 -5.38 2.18
CA VAL A 54 4.66 -5.62 2.14
C VAL A 54 5.25 -4.98 0.88
N LEU A 55 6.33 -4.23 1.06
CA LEU A 55 7.12 -3.64 0.00
C LEU A 55 8.59 -4.05 0.16
N ASP A 56 9.15 -4.71 -0.83
CA ASP A 56 10.53 -5.17 -0.82
C ASP A 56 11.41 -4.22 -1.65
N LEU A 57 12.28 -3.50 -0.95
CA LEU A 57 13.24 -2.55 -1.50
C LEU A 57 14.69 -3.04 -1.36
N ARG A 58 14.91 -4.34 -1.13
CA ARG A 58 16.27 -4.91 -0.99
C ARG A 58 17.07 -4.83 -2.28
N GLU A 59 16.40 -4.97 -3.42
CA GLU A 59 17.00 -4.95 -4.75
C GLU A 59 16.67 -3.64 -5.48
N ALA A 60 17.61 -3.17 -6.31
CA ALA A 60 17.39 -2.00 -7.14
C ALA A 60 16.40 -2.30 -8.29
N GLY A 61 15.68 -1.27 -8.72
CA GLY A 61 14.85 -1.35 -9.93
C GLY A 61 13.47 -2.00 -9.74
N LEU A 62 12.89 -1.90 -8.54
CA LEU A 62 11.49 -2.27 -8.31
C LEU A 62 10.59 -1.65 -9.38
N SER A 63 9.81 -2.47 -10.06
CA SER A 63 8.94 -2.03 -11.16
C SER A 63 7.46 -2.03 -10.76
N ALA A 64 6.63 -1.34 -11.53
CA ALA A 64 5.18 -1.42 -11.36
C ALA A 64 4.64 -2.85 -11.57
N GLN A 65 5.29 -3.65 -12.43
CA GLN A 65 4.94 -5.06 -12.62
C GLN A 65 5.22 -5.89 -11.38
N ASP A 66 6.26 -5.56 -10.61
CA ASP A 66 6.54 -6.23 -9.34
C ASP A 66 5.47 -5.96 -8.28
N LEU A 67 4.76 -4.83 -8.42
CA LEU A 67 3.59 -4.49 -7.62
C LEU A 67 2.26 -4.94 -8.27
N GLY A 68 2.35 -5.79 -9.30
CA GLY A 68 1.22 -6.47 -9.93
C GLY A 68 0.53 -5.73 -11.08
N ALA A 69 1.00 -4.55 -11.50
CA ALA A 69 0.45 -3.87 -12.67
C ALA A 69 0.75 -4.64 -13.96
N ALA A 70 -0.24 -4.77 -14.86
CA ALA A 70 0.03 -5.20 -16.23
C ALA A 70 0.73 -4.10 -17.05
N ASP A 71 1.20 -4.45 -18.25
CA ASP A 71 1.85 -3.50 -19.16
C ASP A 71 0.97 -2.28 -19.47
N GLY A 72 1.42 -1.10 -19.08
CA GLY A 72 0.71 0.16 -19.28
C GLY A 72 -0.44 0.42 -18.30
N GLU A 73 -0.66 -0.47 -17.33
CA GLU A 73 -1.61 -0.28 -16.24
C GLU A 73 -1.01 0.63 -15.16
N ARG A 74 -1.88 1.34 -14.44
CA ARG A 74 -1.49 2.18 -13.30
C ARG A 74 -1.71 1.42 -12.00
N LEU A 75 -0.78 1.58 -11.07
CA LEU A 75 -1.00 1.16 -9.70
C LEU A 75 -2.13 2.00 -9.07
N ARG A 76 -2.88 1.35 -8.19
CA ARG A 76 -3.92 1.94 -7.38
C ARG A 76 -3.33 2.39 -6.06
N ASP A 77 -3.64 3.62 -5.66
CA ASP A 77 -3.35 4.10 -4.31
C ASP A 77 -4.16 3.28 -3.30
N LEU A 78 -3.51 2.87 -2.21
CA LEU A 78 -4.21 2.41 -1.01
C LEU A 78 -4.67 3.65 -0.24
N ASP A 79 -5.94 3.70 0.13
CA ASP A 79 -6.52 4.79 0.92
C ASP A 79 -7.57 4.23 1.88
N VAL A 80 -7.22 4.21 3.17
CA VAL A 80 -8.04 3.69 4.28
C VAL A 80 -8.27 4.75 5.34
N GLU A 81 -8.33 6.03 4.94
CA GLU A 81 -8.59 7.16 5.85
C GLU A 81 -9.90 6.99 6.65
N ASP A 82 -10.95 6.45 6.02
CA ASP A 82 -12.26 6.23 6.64
C ASP A 82 -12.38 4.87 7.36
N ALA A 83 -11.37 4.00 7.27
CA ALA A 83 -11.39 2.70 7.94
C ALA A 83 -11.13 2.85 9.45
N ALA A 84 -11.62 1.89 10.24
CA ALA A 84 -11.39 1.90 11.69
C ALA A 84 -9.88 1.80 11.99
N ASP A 85 -9.21 0.83 11.36
CA ASP A 85 -7.83 0.48 11.63
C ASP A 85 -6.93 0.89 10.45
N PRO A 86 -5.71 1.39 10.71
CA PRO A 86 -4.72 1.62 9.66
C PRO A 86 -4.17 0.29 9.13
N VAL A 87 -3.54 0.34 7.96
CA VAL A 87 -2.80 -0.81 7.40
C VAL A 87 -1.37 -0.79 7.93
N THR A 88 -0.86 -1.94 8.34
CA THR A 88 0.57 -2.10 8.66
C THR A 88 1.36 -2.29 7.37
N LEU A 89 2.21 -1.34 7.00
CA LEU A 89 3.18 -1.48 5.91
C LEU A 89 4.51 -1.99 6.45
N VAL A 90 5.00 -3.10 5.90
CA VAL A 90 6.37 -3.58 6.12
C VAL A 90 7.21 -3.33 4.89
N VAL A 91 8.24 -2.50 5.04
CA VAL A 91 9.22 -2.19 4.00
C VAL A 91 10.49 -2.95 4.29
N ARG A 92 10.85 -3.91 3.42
CA ARG A 92 12.09 -4.69 3.55
C ARG A 92 13.24 -3.95 2.90
N GLY A 93 14.30 -3.70 3.65
CA GLY A 93 15.53 -3.12 3.17
C GLY A 93 16.70 -4.10 3.24
N SER A 94 17.80 -3.79 2.55
CA SER A 94 18.97 -4.68 2.53
C SER A 94 19.71 -4.76 3.87
N GLN A 95 19.49 -3.78 4.76
CA GLN A 95 20.13 -3.69 6.09
C GLN A 95 19.15 -3.83 7.26
N GLY A 96 17.85 -3.92 7.00
CA GLY A 96 16.81 -4.01 8.02
C GLY A 96 15.44 -3.69 7.45
N ASP A 97 14.42 -3.79 8.28
CA ASP A 97 13.04 -3.54 7.88
C ASP A 97 12.47 -2.31 8.60
N LEU A 98 11.56 -1.61 7.93
CA LEU A 98 10.71 -0.60 8.53
C LEU A 98 9.29 -1.16 8.61
N GLU A 99 8.66 -1.07 9.78
CA GLU A 99 7.24 -1.32 9.96
C GLU A 99 6.57 -0.02 10.37
N VAL A 100 5.53 0.39 9.63
CA VAL A 100 4.83 1.66 9.85
C VAL A 100 3.34 1.50 9.61
N GLU A 101 2.52 2.11 10.46
CA GLU A 101 1.08 2.22 10.24
C GLU A 101 0.79 3.28 9.17
N ALA A 102 0.05 2.91 8.15
CA ALA A 102 -0.29 3.76 7.02
C ALA A 102 -1.81 3.89 6.87
N ARG A 103 -2.26 5.12 6.63
CA ARG A 103 -3.63 5.43 6.17
C ARG A 103 -3.71 5.54 4.66
N SER A 104 -2.62 5.94 4.02
CA SER A 104 -2.52 5.91 2.57
C SER A 104 -1.11 5.50 2.13
N ILE A 105 -1.05 4.78 1.00
CA ILE A 105 0.19 4.40 0.33
C ILE A 105 0.02 4.69 -1.16
N ARG A 106 0.91 5.51 -1.71
CA ARG A 106 0.92 5.90 -3.13
C ARG A 106 2.26 5.54 -3.76
N CYS A 107 2.20 4.73 -4.81
CA CYS A 107 3.39 4.38 -5.59
C CYS A 107 3.54 5.34 -6.78
N LEU A 108 4.64 6.09 -6.82
CA LEU A 108 4.99 6.96 -7.93
C LEU A 108 5.84 6.19 -8.93
N VAL A 109 5.29 5.98 -10.12
CA VAL A 109 5.95 5.26 -11.21
C VAL A 109 6.61 6.25 -12.17
N GLY A 110 7.91 6.08 -12.40
CA GLY A 110 8.69 6.84 -13.35
C GLY A 110 8.41 6.46 -14.80
N PRO A 111 8.98 7.20 -15.77
CA PRO A 111 8.70 7.02 -17.19
C PRO A 111 9.10 5.66 -17.77
N GLU A 112 10.03 4.95 -17.11
CA GLU A 112 10.51 3.63 -17.53
C GLU A 112 9.72 2.47 -16.87
N GLY A 113 8.65 2.78 -16.14
CA GLY A 113 7.84 1.78 -15.43
C GLY A 113 8.44 1.33 -14.08
N GLN A 114 9.55 1.92 -13.67
CA GLN A 114 10.17 1.72 -12.36
C GLN A 114 9.47 2.57 -11.29
N ILE A 115 9.51 2.13 -10.04
CA ILE A 115 9.05 2.91 -8.90
C ILE A 115 10.10 3.97 -8.59
N ASP A 116 9.73 5.24 -8.76
CA ASP A 116 10.59 6.38 -8.42
C ASP A 116 10.59 6.60 -6.89
N SER A 117 9.41 6.51 -6.28
CA SER A 117 9.24 6.57 -4.83
C SER A 117 7.87 6.04 -4.39
N VAL A 118 7.73 5.75 -3.11
CA VAL A 118 6.46 5.41 -2.46
C VAL A 118 6.20 6.41 -1.35
N ALA A 119 5.09 7.14 -1.44
CA ALA A 119 4.64 8.04 -0.39
C ALA A 119 3.74 7.27 0.57
N VAL A 120 4.03 7.37 1.87
CA VAL A 120 3.31 6.68 2.95
C VAL A 120 2.83 7.73 3.95
N PHE A 121 1.54 7.73 4.25
CA PHE A 121 0.92 8.72 5.13
C PHE A 121 0.56 8.05 6.46
N HIS A 122 1.35 8.34 7.50
CA HIS A 122 1.07 7.94 8.86
C HIS A 122 0.27 9.03 9.57
N ARG A 123 -0.94 8.72 10.04
CA ARG A 123 -1.79 9.68 10.76
C ARG A 123 -1.60 9.52 12.26
N ALA A 124 -1.15 10.59 12.91
CA ALA A 124 -1.07 10.69 14.35
C ALA A 124 -2.35 11.29 14.94
N PRO A 125 -2.87 10.76 16.06
CA PRO A 125 -4.09 11.26 16.70
C PRO A 125 -3.94 12.66 17.29
N ASP A 126 -2.71 13.05 17.65
CA ASP A 126 -2.40 14.36 18.19
C ASP A 126 -0.92 14.73 17.93
N GLN A 127 -0.55 15.93 18.37
CA GLN A 127 0.80 16.47 18.19
C GLN A 127 1.86 15.63 18.92
N GLU A 128 1.57 15.11 20.11
CA GLU A 128 2.55 14.32 20.88
C GLU A 128 2.81 12.98 20.21
N ALA A 129 1.76 12.35 19.67
CA ALA A 129 1.88 11.13 18.88
C ALA A 129 2.66 11.37 17.58
N LEU A 130 2.48 12.51 16.90
CA LEU A 130 3.28 12.86 15.73
C LEU A 130 4.77 12.99 16.07
N LEU A 131 5.07 13.65 17.18
CA LEU A 131 6.44 13.83 17.66
C LEU A 131 7.08 12.50 18.03
N ALA A 132 6.35 11.63 18.73
CA ALA A 132 6.80 10.29 19.06
C ALA A 132 7.08 9.46 17.79
N ALA A 133 6.17 9.47 16.81
CA ALA A 133 6.34 8.79 15.54
C ALA A 133 7.55 9.32 14.77
N LEU A 134 7.75 10.63 14.73
CA LEU A 134 8.90 11.27 14.08
C LEU A 134 10.23 10.85 14.73
N GLU A 135 10.29 10.83 16.06
CA GLU A 135 11.49 10.42 16.81
C GLU A 135 11.78 8.92 16.62
N GLU A 136 10.76 8.07 16.73
CA GLU A 136 10.87 6.61 16.59
C GLU A 136 11.26 6.19 15.17
N ILE A 137 10.50 6.64 14.16
CA ILE A 137 10.78 6.34 12.75
C ILE A 137 12.11 6.96 12.35
N GLY A 138 12.35 8.22 12.73
CA GLY A 138 13.62 8.91 12.47
C GLY A 138 14.83 8.15 13.00
N GLY A 139 14.75 7.64 14.23
CA GLY A 139 15.79 6.79 14.81
C GLY A 139 15.98 5.47 14.05
N THR A 140 14.87 4.85 13.62
CA THR A 140 14.88 3.57 12.89
C THR A 140 15.53 3.69 11.51
N VAL A 141 15.19 4.75 10.77
CA VAL A 141 15.73 4.96 9.41
C VAL A 141 17.11 5.62 9.40
N GLY A 142 17.63 6.02 10.57
CA GLY A 142 18.92 6.68 10.72
C GLY A 142 18.93 8.16 10.29
N ALA A 143 17.82 8.86 10.48
CA ALA A 143 17.73 10.29 10.21
C ALA A 143 18.69 11.10 11.10
N ASP A 144 19.18 12.24 10.59
CA ASP A 144 20.00 13.17 11.37
C ASP A 144 19.23 13.70 12.57
N THR A 145 19.70 13.38 13.77
CA THR A 145 19.05 13.76 15.04
C THR A 145 18.87 15.27 15.18
N THR A 146 19.80 16.08 14.66
CA THR A 146 19.70 17.54 14.68
C THR A 146 18.54 18.03 13.82
N ARG A 147 18.27 17.37 12.69
CA ARG A 147 17.10 17.68 11.86
C ARG A 147 15.81 17.21 12.52
N VAL A 148 15.79 16.01 13.08
CA VAL A 148 14.63 15.48 13.82
C VAL A 148 14.26 16.44 14.96
N ASP A 149 15.24 16.87 15.77
CA ASP A 149 15.04 17.85 16.85
C ASP A 149 14.52 19.19 16.33
N SER A 150 15.04 19.66 15.18
CA SER A 150 14.58 20.89 14.55
C SER A 150 13.13 20.77 14.07
N PHE A 151 12.73 19.64 13.49
CA PHE A 151 11.35 19.38 13.10
C PHE A 151 10.44 19.29 14.31
N ALA A 152 10.85 18.58 15.36
CA ALA A 152 10.11 18.47 16.60
C ALA A 152 9.90 19.85 17.26
N GLY A 153 10.92 20.71 17.25
CA GLY A 153 10.81 22.11 17.71
C GLY A 153 9.82 22.94 16.86
N SER A 154 9.81 22.74 15.54
CA SER A 154 8.86 23.39 14.63
C SER A 154 7.42 22.91 14.87
N VAL A 155 7.21 21.60 15.04
CA VAL A 155 5.90 21.00 15.38
C VAL A 155 5.36 21.59 16.67
N ARG A 156 6.18 21.65 17.73
CA ARG A 156 5.78 22.20 19.04
C ARG A 156 5.45 23.69 19.02
N SER A 157 6.16 24.47 18.23
CA SER A 157 6.00 25.94 18.21
C SER A 157 4.82 26.42 17.37
N GLN A 158 4.43 25.66 16.35
CA GLN A 158 3.42 26.09 15.36
C GLN A 158 2.51 24.93 14.92
N PRO A 159 1.83 24.21 15.82
CA PRO A 159 1.22 22.90 15.52
C PRO A 159 0.20 22.88 14.38
N GLU A 160 -0.47 24.00 14.11
CA GLU A 160 -1.50 24.15 13.07
C GLU A 160 -0.95 24.74 11.75
N GLN A 161 0.37 24.93 11.63
CA GLN A 161 0.97 25.47 10.42
C GLN A 161 1.37 24.35 9.45
N GLU A 162 0.97 24.50 8.19
CA GLU A 162 1.48 23.69 7.10
C GLU A 162 3.00 23.91 6.95
N ARG A 163 3.74 22.81 6.79
CA ARG A 163 5.20 22.83 6.67
C ARG A 163 5.56 22.26 5.31
N ASP A 164 6.53 22.85 4.64
CA ASP A 164 7.06 22.37 3.34
C ASP A 164 8.56 22.07 3.46
N VAL A 165 8.97 21.44 4.56
CA VAL A 165 10.38 21.11 4.81
C VAL A 165 10.55 19.62 4.99
N TRP A 166 11.40 19.05 4.14
CA TRP A 166 11.69 17.62 4.07
C TRP A 166 12.99 17.26 4.80
N GLY A 167 12.92 16.20 5.60
CA GLY A 167 14.06 15.51 6.19
C GLY A 167 14.58 14.42 5.28
N ASN A 168 15.33 14.79 4.25
CA ASN A 168 15.85 13.83 3.26
C ASN A 168 17.14 13.13 3.71
N GLY A 169 17.34 11.91 3.24
CA GLY A 169 18.63 11.21 3.22
C GLY A 169 18.89 10.30 4.42
N ALA A 170 17.84 9.70 4.99
CA ALA A 170 17.99 8.62 5.96
C ALA A 170 18.03 7.28 5.20
N ASP A 171 19.14 6.55 5.27
CA ASP A 171 19.40 5.37 4.41
C ASP A 171 19.84 4.12 5.19
N ALA A 172 19.71 4.11 6.52
CA ALA A 172 20.27 3.07 7.37
C ALA A 172 19.69 1.66 7.09
N LEU A 173 18.52 1.59 6.45
CA LEU A 173 17.85 0.35 6.08
C LEU A 173 18.25 -0.17 4.68
N GLY A 174 19.04 0.59 3.92
CA GLY A 174 19.46 0.26 2.56
C GLY A 174 18.52 0.74 1.45
N PHE A 175 17.61 1.66 1.78
CA PHE A 175 16.80 2.48 0.87
C PHE A 175 16.66 3.88 1.47
N ASP A 176 16.41 4.89 0.64
CA ASP A 176 16.31 6.28 1.08
C ASP A 176 14.93 6.56 1.69
N VAL A 177 14.91 7.29 2.81
CA VAL A 177 13.69 7.77 3.48
C VAL A 177 13.75 9.29 3.66
N GLY A 178 12.74 9.97 3.11
CA GLY A 178 12.40 11.35 3.42
C GLY A 178 11.30 11.40 4.48
N LEU A 179 11.45 12.26 5.49
CA LEU A 179 10.44 12.48 6.54
C LEU A 179 9.86 13.88 6.44
N HIS A 180 8.54 14.01 6.45
CA HIS A 180 7.85 15.28 6.31
C HIS A 180 6.64 15.35 7.26
N PRO A 181 6.77 16.06 8.40
CA PRO A 181 5.63 16.29 9.28
C PRO A 181 4.70 17.37 8.68
N VAL A 182 3.44 16.99 8.46
CA VAL A 182 2.39 17.79 7.84
C VAL A 182 1.24 17.97 8.81
N TYR A 183 0.70 19.18 8.88
CA TYR A 183 -0.62 19.41 9.46
C TYR A 183 -1.62 19.51 8.32
N ALA A 184 -2.63 18.63 8.30
CA ALA A 184 -3.69 18.61 7.31
C ALA A 184 -4.93 19.36 7.86
N PRO A 185 -5.11 20.66 7.56
CA PRO A 185 -6.13 21.50 8.20
C PRO A 185 -7.56 21.04 7.88
N ASP A 186 -7.80 20.53 6.68
CA ASP A 186 -9.12 20.06 6.25
C ASP A 186 -9.57 18.79 6.98
N ALA A 187 -8.60 18.00 7.46
CA ALA A 187 -8.83 16.75 8.19
C ALA A 187 -8.62 16.90 9.71
N ASP A 188 -8.22 18.10 10.17
CA ASP A 188 -7.78 18.39 11.54
C ASP A 188 -6.84 17.29 12.06
N ALA A 189 -5.81 16.98 11.26
CA ALA A 189 -4.96 15.80 11.47
C ALA A 189 -3.47 16.15 11.44
N GLN A 190 -2.74 15.49 12.33
CA GLN A 190 -1.28 15.47 12.33
C GLN A 190 -0.82 14.27 11.49
N VAL A 191 0.00 14.50 10.48
CA VAL A 191 0.43 13.48 9.53
C VAL A 191 1.95 13.48 9.46
N LEU A 192 2.56 12.30 9.49
CA LEU A 192 3.93 12.09 9.08
C LEU A 192 3.89 11.46 7.69
N GLU A 193 4.29 12.22 6.68
CA GLU A 193 4.55 11.68 5.35
C GLU A 193 5.97 11.11 5.31
N LEU A 194 6.09 9.88 4.83
CA LEU A 194 7.35 9.23 4.51
C LEU A 194 7.44 9.10 3.00
N GLN A 195 8.56 9.52 2.42
CA GLN A 195 8.90 9.23 1.03
C GLN A 195 9.99 8.17 1.00
N LEU A 196 9.62 6.96 0.55
CA LEU A 196 10.53 5.83 0.40
C LEU A 196 11.06 5.80 -1.03
N THR A 197 12.37 5.82 -1.22
CA THR A 197 12.98 5.75 -2.56
C THR A 197 13.83 4.48 -2.66
N PRO A 198 13.54 3.59 -3.64
CA PRO A 198 14.33 2.37 -3.85
C PRO A 198 15.82 2.67 -4.10
N PRO A 199 16.73 1.75 -3.75
CA PRO A 199 18.15 1.90 -4.08
C PRO A 199 18.35 1.92 -5.61
N ARG A 200 19.34 2.70 -6.06
CA ARG A 200 19.69 2.89 -7.47
C ARG A 200 20.85 2.02 -7.93
#